data_AF-M7BJB4-F1
#
_entry.id   AF-M7BJB4-F1
#
_cell.length_a   1.000
_cell.length_b   1.000
_cell.length_c   1.000
_cell.angle_alpha   90.00
_cell.angle_beta   90.00
_cell.angle_gamma   90.00
#
_symmetry.space_group_name_H-M   'P 1'
#
loop_
_entity.id
_entity.type
_entity.pdbx_description
1 polymer ?
#
loop_
_entity_poly.entity_id
_entity_poly.type
_entity_poly.pdbx_seq_one_letter_code
_entity_poly.pdbx_strand_id
1 'polypeptide(L)' 'MCFLYSIGKIGDQENKDYSKLLCDLLNKHLKIPADRIYISYFDMSAANVGWNCTTFA' A
#
# COMPACT_ATOMS: atom_id res chain seq x y z
N MET A 1 -1.70 -10.69 5.42
CA MET A 1 -2.50 -9.58 4.84
C MET A 1 -1.72 -8.31 5.05
N CYS A 2 -1.55 -7.53 3.99
CA CYS A 2 -0.81 -6.27 3.97
C CYS A 2 -1.79 -5.12 3.74
N PHE A 3 -1.48 -3.96 4.29
CA PHE A 3 -2.28 -2.75 4.12
C PHE A 3 -1.36 -1.65 3.61
N LEU A 4 -1.75 -1.01 2.50
CA LEU A 4 -1.04 0.12 1.94
C LEU A 4 -1.94 1.35 2.03
N TYR A 5 -1.49 2.34 2.80
CA TYR A 5 -2.16 3.61 3.00
C TYR A 5 -1.34 4.70 2.30
N SER A 6 -2.00 5.56 1.54
CA SER A 6 -1.36 6.72 0.90
C SER A 6 -2.37 7.86 0.79
N ILE A 7 -1.89 9.11 0.79
CA ILE A 7 -2.70 10.26 0.40
C ILE A 7 -2.61 10.39 -1.12
N GLY A 8 -3.66 10.02 -1.83
CA GLY A 8 -3.63 9.88 -3.28
C GLY A 8 -2.70 8.77 -3.75
N LYS A 9 -2.50 8.69 -5.06
CA LYS A 9 -1.73 7.61 -5.72
C LYS A 9 -2.26 6.21 -5.39
N ILE A 10 -3.57 6.10 -5.16
CA ILE A 10 -4.28 4.83 -5.03
C ILE A 10 -5.34 4.82 -6.11
N GLY A 11 -5.34 3.79 -6.96
CA GLY A 11 -6.14 3.74 -8.18
C GLY A 11 -5.96 2.40 -8.88
N ASP A 12 -6.80 2.08 -9.86
CA ASP A 12 -6.77 0.77 -10.54
C ASP A 12 -5.39 0.46 -11.15
N GLN A 13 -4.78 1.45 -11.81
CA GLN A 13 -3.46 1.26 -12.43
C GLN A 13 -2.35 1.22 -11.38
N GLU A 14 -2.34 2.17 -10.45
CA GLU A 14 -1.35 2.24 -9.36
C GLU A 14 -1.35 0.94 -8.52
N ASN A 15 -2.53 0.44 -8.17
CA ASN A 15 -2.68 -0.75 -7.33
C ASN A 15 -2.13 -2.01 -8.04
N LYS A 16 -2.27 -2.11 -9.37
CA LYS A 16 -1.66 -3.21 -10.15
C LYS A 16 -0.14 -3.16 -10.10
N ASP A 17 0.43 -1.98 -10.29
CA ASP A 17 1.89 -1.77 -10.27
C ASP A 17 2.45 -2.05 -8.87
N TYR A 18 1.78 -1.57 -7.82
CA TYR A 18 2.17 -1.83 -6.44
C TYR A 18 2.00 -3.29 -6.04
N SER A 19 0.94 -3.95 -6.49
CA SER A 19 0.72 -5.39 -6.23
C SER A 19 1.91 -6.20 -6.71
N LYS A 20 2.37 -5.94 -7.94
CA LYS A 20 3.54 -6.62 -8.51
C LYS A 20 4.80 -6.36 -7.68
N LEU A 21 5.12 -5.09 -7.42
CA LEU A 21 6.33 -4.72 -6.70
C LEU A 21 6.36 -5.32 -5.28
N LEU A 22 5.25 -5.27 -4.56
CA LEU A 22 5.15 -5.79 -3.20
C LEU A 22 5.20 -7.31 -3.17
N CYS A 23 4.49 -7.99 -4.07
CA CYS A 23 4.57 -9.46 -4.18
C CYS A 23 6.00 -9.92 -4.50
N ASP A 24 6.68 -9.26 -5.44
CA ASP A 24 8.06 -9.59 -5.81
C ASP A 24 9.03 -9.39 -4.63
N LEU A 25 8.89 -8.28 -3.89
CA LEU A 25 9.70 -8.00 -2.70
C LEU A 25 9.49 -9.03 -1.59
N LEU A 26 8.23 -9.32 -1.26
CA LEU A 26 7.86 -10.27 -0.22
C LEU A 26 8.31 -11.69 -0.58
N ASN A 27 8.18 -12.09 -1.84
CA ASN A 27 8.70 -13.36 -2.32
C ASN A 27 10.22 -13.42 -2.22
N LYS A 28 10.92 -12.38 -2.70
CA LYS A 28 12.39 -12.34 -2.70
C LYS A 28 12.98 -12.52 -1.31
N HIS A 29 12.47 -11.75 -0.33
CA HIS A 29 13.06 -11.64 1.00
C HIS A 29 12.50 -12.64 2.01
N LEU A 30 11.20 -12.96 1.93
CA LEU A 30 10.51 -13.80 2.92
C LEU A 30 10.07 -15.15 2.36
N LYS A 31 10.28 -15.39 1.06
CA LYS A 31 9.87 -16.63 0.36
C LYS A 31 8.37 -16.91 0.43
N ILE A 32 7.56 -15.86 0.58
CA ILE A 32 6.09 -15.97 0.58
C ILE A 32 5.62 -16.11 -0.88
N PRO A 33 4.86 -17.15 -1.23
CA PRO A 33 4.24 -17.29 -2.55
C PRO A 33 3.24 -16.16 -2.84
N ALA A 34 3.18 -15.68 -4.08
CA ALA A 34 2.35 -14.52 -4.45
C ALA A 34 0.84 -14.74 -4.24
N ASP A 35 0.36 -15.98 -4.44
CA ASP A 35 -1.02 -16.41 -4.19
C ASP A 35 -1.42 -16.40 -2.70
N ARG A 36 -0.45 -16.19 -1.79
CA ARG A 36 -0.65 -16.05 -0.35
C ARG A 36 -0.57 -14.59 0.13
N ILE A 37 -0.37 -13.64 -0.79
CA ILE A 37 -0.21 -12.22 -0.49
C ILE A 37 -1.51 -11.50 -0.86
N TYR A 38 -2.14 -10.88 0.13
CA TYR A 38 -3.32 -10.04 -0.03
C TYR A 38 -2.98 -8.63 0.42
N ILE A 39 -3.26 -7.63 -0.42
CA ILE A 39 -2.98 -6.22 -0.15
C ILE A 39 -4.30 -5.46 -0.22
N SER A 40 -4.62 -4.72 0.84
CA SER A 40 -5.72 -3.75 0.84
C SER A 40 -5.16 -2.35 0.68
N TYR A 41 -5.70 -1.60 -0.27
CA TYR A 41 -5.28 -0.24 -0.60
C TYR A 41 -6.28 0.77 -0.03
N PHE A 42 -5.77 1.81 0.62
CA PHE A 42 -6.58 2.87 1.23
C PHE A 42 -6.08 4.22 0.73
N ASP A 43 -6.93 4.87 -0.07
CA ASP A 43 -6.76 6.27 -0.42
C ASP A 43 -7.23 7.15 0.74
N MET A 44 -6.28 7.83 1.37
CA MET A 44 -6.51 8.60 2.58
C MET A 44 -6.68 10.08 2.22
N SER A 45 -7.69 10.72 2.79
CA SER A 45 -7.74 12.19 2.83
C SER A 45 -6.59 12.73 3.67
N ALA A 46 -5.99 13.84 3.24
CA ALA A 46 -4.91 14.53 3.97
C ALA A 46 -5.32 14.93 5.40
N ALA A 47 -6.59 15.28 5.61
CA ALA A 47 -7.14 15.60 6.93
C ALA A 47 -7.20 14.38 7.88
N ASN A 48 -7.17 13.16 7.33
CA ASN A 48 -7.26 11.92 8.08
C ASN A 48 -5.88 11.28 8.37
N VAL A 49 -4.78 11.97 8.04
CA VAL A 49 -3.43 11.51 8.29
C VAL A 49 -2.71 12.52 9.19
N GLY A 50 -2.43 12.10 10.43
CA GLY A 50 -1.67 12.89 11.39
C GLY A 50 -0.16 12.79 11.14
N TRP A 51 0.53 13.93 11.15
CA TRP A 51 1.99 14.01 11.02
C TRP A 51 2.50 15.31 11.65
N ASN A 52 3.67 15.23 12.31
CA ASN A 52 4.36 16.38 12.90
C ASN A 52 3.46 17.29 13.78
N CYS A 53 2.74 16.67 14.73
CA CYS A 53 1.81 17.34 15.65
C CYS A 53 0.61 18.07 14.99
N THR A 54 0.33 17.82 13.71
CA THR A 54 -0.84 18.32 12.96
C THR A 54 -1.37 17.25 12.00
N THR A 55 -2.25 17.59 11.06
CA THR A 55 -2.63 16.78 9.90
C THR A 55 -1.94 17.25 8.63
N PHE A 56 -2.04 16.48 7.54
CA PHE A 56 -1.58 16.93 6.22
C PHE A 56 -2.53 17.93 5.53
N ALA A 57 -3.72 18.20 6.09
CA ALA A 57 -4.59 19.29 5.69
C ALA A 57 -4.10 20.65 6.20
#